data_AF-A0A171D3U9-F1
#
_entry.id   AF-A0A171D3U9-F1
#
_cell.length_a   1.000
_cell.length_b   1.000
_cell.length_c   1.000
_cell.angle_alpha   90.00
_cell.angle_beta   90.00
_cell.angle_gamma   90.00
#
_symmetry.space_group_name_H-M   'P 1'
#
loop_
_entity.id
_entity.type
_entity.pdbx_description
1 polymer ?
#
loop_
_entity_poly.entity_id
_entity_poly.type
_entity_poly.pdbx_seq_one_letter_code
_entity_poly.pdbx_strand_id
1 'polypeptide(L)'
;MLPAGPWWLLGALTASASAAGALRAARRPPVDHAMPVLDTPVGALPTGPVVWGLTGADVAALGSLPLGAALVVRPTELGGFLTGQALLGAVVLAAYLLLGGRPSPG
;
A
#
# COMPACT_ATOMS: atom_id res chain seq x y z
N MET A 1 -20.31 11.72 -10.10
CA MET A 1 -20.77 10.37 -10.52
C MET A 1 -19.67 9.72 -11.34
N LEU A 2 -19.43 8.42 -11.18
CA LEU A 2 -18.45 7.68 -11.99
C LEU A 2 -19.05 7.36 -13.38
N PRO A 3 -18.24 7.33 -14.45
CA PRO A 3 -18.67 6.83 -15.75
C PRO A 3 -19.23 5.40 -15.66
N ALA A 4 -20.16 5.03 -16.54
CA ALA A 4 -20.65 3.66 -16.61
C ALA A 4 -19.50 2.69 -16.92
N GLY A 5 -19.37 1.61 -16.14
CA GLY A 5 -18.29 0.64 -16.32
C GLY A 5 -18.09 -0.27 -15.11
N PRO A 6 -17.26 -1.31 -15.24
CA PRO A 6 -17.06 -2.33 -14.19
C PRO A 6 -16.09 -1.86 -13.08
N TRP A 7 -16.35 -0.70 -12.46
CA TRP A 7 -15.50 -0.10 -11.41
C TRP A 7 -15.27 -1.02 -10.20
N TRP A 8 -16.20 -1.94 -9.93
CA TRP A 8 -16.10 -2.93 -8.87
C TRP A 8 -14.89 -3.88 -9.05
N LEU A 9 -14.43 -4.13 -10.29
CA LEU A 9 -13.27 -4.96 -10.56
C LEU A 9 -11.98 -4.36 -9.99
N LEU A 10 -11.83 -3.03 -10.03
CA LEU A 10 -10.66 -2.38 -9.43
C LEU A 10 -10.63 -2.63 -7.92
N GLY A 11 -11.78 -2.58 -7.24
CA GLY A 11 -11.89 -2.92 -5.83
C GLY A 11 -11.46 -4.36 -5.53
N ALA A 12 -11.94 -5.32 -6.33
CA ALA A 12 -11.57 -6.73 -6.21
C ALA A 12 -10.06 -6.95 -6.42
N LEU A 13 -9.46 -6.33 -7.44
CA LEU A 13 -8.04 -6.46 -7.74
C LEU A 13 -7.15 -5.81 -6.66
N THR A 14 -7.64 -4.73 -6.03
CA THR A 14 -6.95 -4.03 -4.95
C THR A 14 -6.85 -4.86 -3.66
N ALA A 15 -7.74 -5.85 -3.47
CA ALA A 15 -7.76 -6.68 -2.27
C ALA A 15 -6.41 -7.38 -1.99
N SER A 16 -5.68 -7.80 -3.03
CA SER A 16 -4.37 -8.44 -2.90
C SER A 16 -3.31 -7.51 -2.27
N ALA A 17 -3.21 -6.28 -2.76
CA ALA A 17 -2.31 -5.26 -2.23
C ALA A 17 -2.70 -4.86 -0.80
N SER A 18 -3.99 -4.69 -0.53
CA SER A 18 -4.50 -4.37 0.81
C SER A 18 -4.22 -5.50 1.81
N ALA A 19 -4.37 -6.76 1.39
CA ALA A 19 -4.05 -7.92 2.22
C ALA A 19 -2.55 -7.96 2.57
N ALA A 20 -1.66 -7.75 1.59
CA ALA A 20 -0.22 -7.68 1.83
C ALA A 20 0.14 -6.54 2.79
N GLY A 21 -0.45 -5.36 2.61
CA GLY A 21 -0.28 -4.22 3.51
C GLY A 21 -0.77 -4.50 4.92
N ALA A 22 -1.96 -5.10 5.08
CA ALA A 22 -2.52 -5.47 6.38
C ALA A 22 -1.67 -6.52 7.10
N LEU A 23 -1.18 -7.54 6.39
CA LEU A 23 -0.31 -8.56 6.96
C LEU A 23 1.06 -7.98 7.37
N ARG A 24 1.61 -7.03 6.60
CA ARG A 24 2.83 -6.30 7.01
C ARG A 24 2.58 -5.44 8.24
N ALA A 25 1.46 -4.73 8.29
CA ALA A 25 1.05 -3.96 9.46
C ALA A 25 0.88 -4.83 10.70
N ALA A 26 0.31 -6.04 10.56
CA ALA A 26 0.09 -6.97 11.65
C ALA A 26 1.40 -7.56 12.21
N ARG A 27 2.47 -7.63 11.39
CA ARG A 27 3.77 -8.19 11.78
C ARG A 27 4.80 -7.13 12.18
N ARG A 28 4.43 -5.85 12.24
CA ARG A 28 5.39 -4.78 12.55
C ARG A 28 5.85 -4.86 14.01
N PRO A 29 7.13 -4.58 14.31
CA PRO A 29 7.63 -4.54 15.68
C PRO A 29 6.99 -3.39 16.48
N PRO A 30 7.18 -3.35 17.81
CA PRO A 30 6.84 -2.18 18.61
C PRO A 30 7.49 -0.89 18.07
N VAL A 31 6.89 0.25 18.41
CA VAL A 31 7.39 1.56 17.99
C VAL A 31 8.81 1.76 18.53
N ASP A 32 9.74 2.14 17.65
CA ASP A 32 11.09 2.52 18.05
C ASP A 32 11.11 4.00 18.48
N HIS A 33 11.16 4.22 19.79
CA HIS A 33 11.23 5.57 20.38
C HIS A 33 12.65 6.15 20.41
N ALA A 34 13.68 5.38 20.03
CA ALA A 34 15.05 5.87 19.89
C ALA A 34 15.30 6.54 18.53
N MET A 35 14.36 6.45 17.59
CA MET A 35 14.49 7.12 16.29
C MET A 35 14.54 8.65 16.44
N PRO A 36 15.29 9.36 15.56
CA PRO A 36 15.42 10.81 15.62
C PRO A 36 14.09 11.55 15.56
N VAL A 37 14.01 12.68 16.24
CA VAL A 37 12.88 13.61 16.11
C VAL A 37 13.29 14.68 15.10
N LEU A 38 12.43 14.96 14.12
CA LEU A 38 12.65 16.02 13.14
C LEU A 38 11.96 17.29 13.61
N ASP A 39 12.72 18.35 13.83
CA ASP A 39 12.14 19.67 14.08
C ASP A 39 11.67 20.28 12.76
N THR A 40 10.36 20.44 12.64
CA THR A 40 9.73 21.09 11.49
C THR A 40 9.15 22.44 11.92
N PRO A 41 8.91 23.39 11.00
CA PRO A 41 8.24 24.66 11.33
C PRO A 41 6.86 24.48 11.98
N VAL A 42 6.23 23.32 11.82
CA VAL A 42 4.90 22.97 12.36
C VAL A 42 5.01 22.26 13.73
N GLY A 43 6.23 21.90 14.15
CA GLY A 43 6.51 21.23 15.42
C GLY A 43 7.45 20.03 15.29
N ALA A 44 7.73 19.40 16.42
CA ALA A 44 8.56 18.20 16.51
C ALA A 44 7.82 16.98 15.93
N LEU A 45 8.42 16.33 14.95
CA LEU A 45 7.87 15.15 14.29
C LEU A 45 8.62 13.88 14.77
N PRO A 46 7.98 13.02 15.58
CA PRO A 46 8.61 11.81 16.09
C PRO A 46 8.64 10.73 15.00
N THR A 47 9.80 10.48 14.40
CA THR A 47 9.88 9.62 13.21
C THR A 47 9.54 8.16 13.48
N GLY A 48 9.85 7.63 14.67
CA GLY A 48 9.49 6.27 15.08
C GLY A 48 7.99 5.96 14.97
N PRO A 49 7.12 6.68 15.70
CA PRO A 49 5.67 6.57 15.57
C PRO A 49 5.16 6.77 14.13
N VAL A 50 5.75 7.70 13.37
CA VAL A 50 5.36 7.96 11.98
C VAL A 50 5.65 6.76 11.08
N VAL A 51 6.87 6.24 11.10
CA VAL A 51 7.28 5.07 10.31
C VAL A 51 6.47 3.85 10.72
N TRP A 52 6.27 3.64 12.02
CA TRP A 52 5.44 2.56 12.53
C TRP A 52 3.99 2.65 12.05
N GLY A 53 3.40 3.85 12.09
CA GLY A 53 2.03 4.10 11.64
C GLY A 53 1.84 3.89 10.14
N LEU A 54 2.84 4.25 9.33
CA LEU A 54 2.82 4.05 7.88
C LEU A 54 3.08 2.61 7.46
N THR A 55 3.72 1.80 8.31
CA THR A 55 4.10 0.42 7.99
C THR A 55 2.87 -0.43 7.63
N GLY A 56 2.81 -0.86 6.37
CA GLY A 56 1.73 -1.66 5.78
C GLY A 56 0.71 -0.81 5.02
N ALA A 57 0.37 0.38 5.53
CA ALA A 57 -0.48 1.33 4.81
C ALA A 57 0.21 1.88 3.56
N ASP A 58 1.52 2.12 3.66
CA ASP A 58 2.40 2.47 2.53
C ASP A 58 2.31 1.44 1.39
N VAL A 59 2.38 0.15 1.71
CA VAL A 59 2.29 -0.95 0.73
C VAL A 59 0.91 -1.01 0.09
N ALA A 60 -0.15 -0.92 0.90
CA ALA A 60 -1.51 -0.93 0.39
C ALA A 60 -1.75 0.26 -0.56
N ALA A 61 -1.30 1.47 -0.17
CA ALA A 61 -1.44 2.66 -0.99
C ALA A 61 -0.65 2.55 -2.30
N LEU A 62 0.62 2.15 -2.24
CA LEU A 62 1.46 1.95 -3.43
C LEU A 62 0.88 0.87 -4.35
N GLY A 63 0.40 -0.24 -3.80
CA GLY A 63 -0.25 -1.31 -4.57
C GLY A 63 -1.61 -0.93 -5.14
N SER A 64 -2.21 0.18 -4.69
CA SER A 64 -3.52 0.70 -5.12
C SER A 64 -3.40 1.92 -6.03
N LEU A 65 -2.20 2.25 -6.53
CA LEU A 65 -1.97 3.44 -7.36
C LEU A 65 -2.87 3.49 -8.62
N PRO A 66 -3.05 2.40 -9.40
CA PRO A 66 -3.95 2.41 -10.54
C PRO A 66 -5.41 2.71 -10.16
N LEU A 67 -5.92 2.16 -9.06
CA LEU A 67 -7.24 2.52 -8.53
C LEU A 67 -7.32 4.02 -8.21
N GLY A 68 -6.35 4.55 -7.45
CA GLY A 68 -6.31 5.98 -7.10
C GLY A 68 -6.28 6.89 -8.34
N ALA A 69 -5.43 6.55 -9.32
CA ALA A 69 -5.33 7.27 -10.58
C ALA A 69 -6.64 7.21 -11.38
N ALA A 70 -7.31 6.05 -11.45
CA ALA A 70 -8.59 5.91 -12.12
C ALA A 70 -9.68 6.78 -11.48
N LEU A 71 -9.71 6.88 -10.15
CA LEU A 71 -10.68 7.72 -9.43
C LEU A 71 -10.46 9.22 -9.66
N VAL A 72 -9.21 9.66 -9.83
CA VAL A 72 -8.88 11.06 -10.11
C VAL A 72 -9.17 11.41 -11.57
N VAL A 73 -8.67 10.60 -12.52
CA VAL A 73 -8.78 10.86 -13.96
C VAL A 73 -10.19 10.61 -14.48
N ARG A 74 -10.91 9.63 -13.92
CA ARG A 74 -12.25 9.19 -14.33
C ARG A 74 -12.32 8.88 -15.84
N PRO A 75 -11.49 7.93 -16.32
CA PRO A 75 -11.46 7.56 -17.73
C PRO A 75 -12.78 6.92 -18.16
N THR A 76 -13.09 7.02 -19.46
CA THR A 76 -14.17 6.26 -20.08
C THR A 76 -13.77 4.80 -20.31
N GLU A 77 -12.49 4.54 -20.54
CA GLU A 77 -11.92 3.20 -20.75
C GLU A 77 -11.11 2.74 -19.52
N LEU A 78 -11.56 1.65 -18.90
CA LEU A 78 -10.95 1.12 -17.67
C LEU A 78 -9.87 0.05 -17.90
N GLY A 79 -9.75 -0.48 -19.12
CA GLY A 79 -8.91 -1.65 -19.42
C GLY A 79 -7.46 -1.50 -18.92
N GLY A 80 -6.81 -0.37 -19.22
CA GLY A 80 -5.43 -0.13 -18.79
C GLY A 80 -5.26 -0.08 -17.26
N PHE A 81 -6.22 0.51 -16.56
CA PHE A 81 -6.20 0.59 -15.09
C PHE A 81 -6.46 -0.77 -14.44
N LEU A 82 -7.35 -1.59 -15.03
CA LEU A 82 -7.60 -2.95 -14.56
C LEU A 82 -6.36 -3.84 -14.71
N THR A 83 -5.71 -3.83 -15.87
CA THR A 83 -4.47 -4.58 -16.10
C THR A 83 -3.36 -4.09 -15.18
N GLY A 84 -3.20 -2.76 -15.05
CA GLY A 84 -2.23 -2.17 -14.13
C GLY A 84 -2.47 -2.58 -12.67
N GLN A 85 -3.72 -2.55 -12.22
CA GLN A 85 -4.09 -2.93 -10.85
C GLN A 85 -3.86 -4.42 -10.59
N ALA A 86 -4.18 -5.29 -11.55
CA ALA A 86 -3.96 -6.72 -11.45
C ALA A 86 -2.46 -7.05 -11.34
N LEU A 87 -1.64 -6.47 -12.22
CA LEU A 87 -0.19 -6.67 -12.23
C LEU A 87 0.45 -6.15 -10.94
N LEU A 88 0.12 -4.92 -10.55
CA LEU A 88 0.72 -4.31 -9.37
C LEU A 88 0.31 -5.03 -8.09
N GLY A 89 -0.96 -5.40 -7.95
CA GLY A 89 -1.44 -6.19 -6.81
C GLY A 89 -0.74 -7.55 -6.72
N ALA A 90 -0.57 -8.24 -7.86
CA ALA A 90 0.15 -9.50 -7.91
C ALA A 90 1.63 -9.35 -7.54
N VAL A 91 2.32 -8.32 -8.05
CA VAL A 91 3.73 -8.05 -7.72
C VAL A 91 3.89 -7.73 -6.23
N VAL A 92 3.03 -6.87 -5.67
CA VAL A 92 3.06 -6.52 -4.25
C VAL A 92 2.84 -7.75 -3.37
N LEU A 93 1.85 -8.57 -3.70
CA LEU A 93 1.58 -9.81 -2.95
C LEU A 93 2.74 -10.81 -3.07
N ALA A 94 3.26 -11.03 -4.28
CA ALA A 94 4.38 -11.92 -4.52
C ALA A 94 5.64 -11.44 -3.77
N ALA A 95 5.94 -10.14 -3.82
CA ALA A 95 7.04 -9.55 -3.08
C ALA A 95 6.88 -9.78 -1.57
N TYR A 96 5.69 -9.54 -1.01
CA TYR A 96 5.41 -9.79 0.40
C TYR A 96 5.68 -11.26 0.79
N LEU A 97 5.21 -12.21 0.00
CA LEU A 97 5.39 -13.65 0.27
C LEU A 97 6.86 -14.07 0.16
N LEU A 98 7.57 -13.63 -0.89
CA LEU A 98 8.96 -14.01 -1.15
C LEU A 98 9.93 -13.37 -0.15
N LEU A 99 9.68 -12.12 0.25
CA LEU A 99 10.53 -11.41 1.20
C LEU A 99 10.21 -11.82 2.65
N GLY A 100 8.94 -12.10 2.96
CA GLY A 100 8.51 -12.56 4.28
C GLY A 100 8.87 -14.00 4.61
N GLY A 101 9.23 -14.81 3.61
CA GLY A 101 9.64 -16.21 3.76
C GLY A 101 11.13 -16.43 3.98
N ARG A 102 11.98 -15.39 4.01
CA ARG A 102 13.42 -15.56 4.24
C ARG A 102 13.64 -15.94 5.72
N PRO A 103 14.16 -17.15 6.02
CA PRO A 103 14.51 -17.50 7.39
C PRO A 103 15.60 -16.55 7.88
N SER A 104 15.48 -16.10 9.14
CA SER A 104 16.60 -15.43 9.82
C SER A 104 17.78 -16.39 9.84
N PRO A 105 19.01 -15.99 9.45
CA PRO A 105 20.19 -16.74 9.86
C PRO A 105 20.19 -16.75 11.39
N GLY A 106 20.13 -17.94 11.96
CA GLY A 106 20.27 -18.16 13.40
C GLY A 106 21.71 -18.00 13.85
#